data_AF-A0A3M1CI20-F1
#
_entry.id   AF-A0A3M1CI20-F1
#
_cell.length_a   1.000
_cell.length_b   1.000
_cell.length_c   1.000
_cell.angle_alpha   90.00
_cell.angle_beta   90.00
_cell.angle_gamma   90.00
#
_symmetry.space_group_name_H-M   'P 1'
#
loop_
_entity.id
_entity.type
_entity.pdbx_description
1 polymer ?
#
loop_
_entity_poly.entity_id
_entity_poly.type
_entity_poly.pdbx_seq_one_letter_code
_entity_poly.pdbx_strand_id
1 'polypeptide(L)'
;MIAVASYATRNSWTDAEGKDVSHPETTPGRISFFSSMGPSADPETTGPKPTVAAPGEYIVAALSRNAGALEQGTLMDDGHVAMRGTSMACPHVAGVVALMLQANPELDPSGVERVLELSSRRDEATGPGPWDERWGFGKLNAPLAVATAAGVGACELDRDCAEGLVCQDGTCKEPAGCGCSPSRQGSGLGTSLVVAIVILALAHGRGRRKGRADA
;
A
#
# COMPACT_ATOMS: atom_id res chain seq x y z
N MET A 1 16.54 -2.55 -8.32
CA MET A 1 15.62 -3.72 -8.23
C MET A 1 15.12 -3.78 -6.81
N ILE A 2 13.80 -3.80 -6.61
CA ILE A 2 13.21 -3.84 -5.27
C ILE A 2 13.25 -5.28 -4.76
N ALA A 3 13.98 -5.53 -3.66
CA ALA A 3 13.95 -6.80 -2.96
C ALA A 3 13.07 -6.68 -1.71
N VAL A 4 12.16 -7.64 -1.51
CA VAL A 4 11.14 -7.58 -0.46
C VAL A 4 11.38 -8.63 0.60
N ALA A 5 11.50 -8.19 1.85
CA ALA A 5 11.54 -9.06 3.02
C ALA A 5 10.12 -9.38 3.52
N SER A 6 9.98 -10.49 4.24
CA SER A 6 8.70 -10.93 4.82
C SER A 6 8.68 -10.71 6.33
N TYR A 7 7.56 -10.20 6.85
CA TYR A 7 7.26 -10.22 8.27
C TYR A 7 5.85 -10.75 8.55
N ALA A 8 5.64 -11.22 9.78
CA ALA A 8 4.36 -11.74 10.22
C ALA A 8 3.46 -10.63 10.75
N THR A 9 2.21 -10.56 10.26
CA THR A 9 1.19 -9.65 10.79
C THR A 9 0.25 -10.31 11.80
N ARG A 10 0.23 -11.64 11.80
CA ARG A 10 -0.60 -12.46 12.67
C ARG A 10 0.05 -13.82 12.92
N ASN A 11 -0.43 -14.50 13.95
CA ASN A 11 0.00 -15.85 14.29
C ASN A 11 -1.17 -16.76 14.71
N SER A 12 -2.41 -16.27 14.66
CA SER A 12 -3.59 -17.06 14.98
C SER A 12 -4.81 -16.55 14.22
N TRP A 13 -5.76 -17.46 13.98
CA TRP A 13 -7.03 -17.21 13.29
C TRP A 13 -7.99 -18.38 13.53
N THR A 14 -9.27 -18.18 13.21
CA THR A 14 -10.28 -19.25 13.16
C THR A 14 -10.39 -19.75 11.73
N ASP A 15 -10.34 -21.07 11.52
CA ASP A 15 -10.48 -21.70 10.20
C ASP A 15 -11.95 -21.82 9.74
N ALA A 16 -12.16 -22.38 8.54
CA ALA A 16 -13.50 -22.56 7.94
C ALA A 16 -14.41 -23.44 8.80
N GLU A 17 -13.82 -24.37 9.54
CA GLU A 17 -14.52 -25.31 10.42
C GLU A 17 -14.81 -24.71 11.81
N GLY A 18 -14.44 -23.45 12.05
CA GLY A 18 -14.65 -22.77 13.33
C GLY A 18 -13.63 -23.15 14.40
N LYS A 19 -12.53 -23.78 14.03
CA LYS A 19 -11.44 -24.16 14.93
C LYS A 19 -10.38 -23.07 14.96
N ASP A 20 -9.94 -22.72 16.17
CA ASP A 20 -8.85 -21.78 16.35
C ASP A 20 -7.51 -22.46 16.03
N VAL A 21 -6.79 -21.86 15.08
CA VAL A 21 -5.44 -22.22 14.66
C VAL A 21 -4.48 -21.19 15.24
N SER A 22 -3.37 -21.65 15.81
CA SER A 22 -2.34 -20.79 16.40
C SER A 22 -0.94 -21.33 16.10
N HIS A 23 -0.03 -20.40 15.80
CA HIS A 23 1.36 -20.58 15.45
C HIS A 23 2.23 -19.86 16.49
N PRO A 24 2.47 -20.46 17.67
CA PRO A 24 3.20 -19.82 18.76
C PRO A 24 4.66 -19.52 18.42
N GLU A 25 5.22 -20.19 17.42
CA GLU A 25 6.56 -19.92 16.88
C GLU A 25 6.65 -18.56 16.15
N THR A 26 5.52 -18.04 15.69
CA THR A 26 5.44 -16.78 14.96
C THR A 26 5.02 -15.65 15.89
N THR A 27 5.83 -14.59 15.94
CA THR A 27 5.51 -13.39 16.70
C THR A 27 5.07 -12.27 15.75
N PRO A 28 3.84 -11.75 15.85
CA PRO A 28 3.39 -10.63 15.04
C PRO A 28 4.30 -9.42 15.15
N GLY A 29 4.53 -8.74 14.03
CA GLY A 29 5.45 -7.62 13.92
C GLY A 29 6.93 -7.98 13.84
N ARG A 30 7.29 -9.28 13.90
CA ARG A 30 8.67 -9.77 13.73
C ARG A 30 8.92 -10.31 12.33
N ILE A 31 10.20 -10.31 11.94
CA ILE A 31 10.65 -10.81 10.64
C ILE A 31 10.35 -12.31 10.54
N SER A 32 9.91 -12.75 9.36
CA SER A 32 9.67 -14.16 9.10
C SER A 32 10.99 -14.94 9.11
N PHE A 33 11.00 -16.12 9.74
CA PHE A 33 12.23 -16.92 9.88
C PHE A 33 12.86 -17.32 8.53
N PHE A 34 12.04 -17.45 7.49
CA PHE A 34 12.45 -17.81 6.12
C PHE A 34 12.87 -16.61 5.27
N SER A 35 12.69 -15.37 5.76
CA SER A 35 13.03 -14.18 4.97
C SER A 35 14.54 -14.14 4.76
N SER A 36 14.96 -14.08 3.49
CA SER A 36 16.37 -13.89 3.13
C SER A 36 16.90 -12.58 3.68
N MET A 37 18.21 -12.52 3.89
CA MET A 37 18.90 -11.38 4.46
C MET A 37 19.92 -10.82 3.48
N GLY A 38 20.22 -9.56 3.69
CA GLY A 38 21.31 -8.86 3.07
C GLY A 38 22.67 -9.07 3.72
N PRO A 39 23.66 -8.28 3.25
CA PRO A 39 23.57 -7.45 2.05
C PRO A 39 23.51 -8.32 0.77
N SER A 40 23.24 -7.70 -0.38
CA SER A 40 23.38 -8.38 -1.67
C SER A 40 24.84 -8.79 -1.91
N ALA A 41 25.06 -9.74 -2.83
CA ALA A 41 26.42 -10.18 -3.18
C ALA A 41 27.27 -9.08 -3.84
N ASP A 42 26.61 -8.07 -4.41
CA ASP A 42 27.24 -6.88 -5.00
C ASP A 42 26.42 -5.63 -4.61
N PRO A 43 26.65 -5.10 -3.39
CA PRO A 43 25.92 -3.94 -2.88
C PRO A 43 26.34 -2.64 -3.58
N GLU A 44 27.50 -2.59 -4.23
CA GLU A 44 27.95 -1.41 -4.99
C GLU A 44 27.07 -1.21 -6.22
N THR A 45 26.71 -2.30 -6.91
CA THR A 45 25.84 -2.23 -8.10
C THR A 45 24.36 -2.20 -7.75
N THR A 46 23.94 -2.99 -6.76
CA THR A 46 22.50 -3.20 -6.49
C THR A 46 21.93 -2.30 -5.39
N GLY A 47 22.81 -1.61 -4.65
CA GLY A 47 22.46 -0.95 -3.41
C GLY A 47 22.17 -1.96 -2.28
N PRO A 48 21.77 -1.47 -1.11
CA PRO A 48 21.45 -2.32 0.02
C PRO A 48 20.18 -3.15 -0.24
N LYS A 49 20.20 -4.44 0.11
CA LYS A 49 19.07 -5.37 -0.04
C LYS A 49 18.86 -6.17 1.24
N PRO A 50 17.62 -6.41 1.71
CA PRO A 50 16.35 -6.06 1.07
C PRO A 50 16.08 -4.55 1.06
N THR A 51 15.20 -4.09 0.16
CA THR A 51 14.77 -2.69 0.08
C THR A 51 13.74 -2.42 1.18
N VAL A 52 12.69 -3.25 1.30
CA VAL A 52 11.57 -3.03 2.23
C VAL A 52 11.01 -4.35 2.73
N ALA A 53 10.43 -4.38 3.93
CA ALA A 53 9.71 -5.52 4.46
C ALA A 53 8.19 -5.33 4.33
N ALA A 54 7.48 -6.38 3.90
CA ALA A 54 6.02 -6.37 3.76
C ALA A 54 5.38 -7.63 4.38
N PRO A 55 4.06 -7.63 4.65
CA PRO A 55 3.35 -8.80 5.16
C PRO A 55 3.51 -10.00 4.22
N GLY A 56 4.13 -11.09 4.70
CA GLY A 56 4.38 -12.27 3.86
C GLY A 56 4.16 -13.60 4.57
N GLU A 57 3.78 -13.60 5.84
CA GLU A 57 3.57 -14.83 6.61
C GLU A 57 2.11 -14.97 7.05
N TYR A 58 1.54 -16.14 6.73
CA TYR A 58 0.12 -16.46 6.88
C TYR A 58 -0.80 -15.41 6.23
N ILE A 59 -0.54 -15.05 4.99
CA ILE A 59 -1.40 -14.15 4.20
C ILE A 59 -2.53 -14.95 3.57
N VAL A 60 -3.78 -14.51 3.75
CA VAL A 60 -4.95 -15.08 3.05
C VAL A 60 -5.04 -14.47 1.67
N ALA A 61 -5.15 -15.32 0.66
CA ALA A 61 -5.39 -14.92 -0.72
C ALA A 61 -6.40 -15.87 -1.38
N ALA A 62 -6.94 -15.43 -2.53
CA ALA A 62 -7.85 -16.24 -3.31
C ALA A 62 -7.18 -17.52 -3.82
N LEU A 63 -7.90 -18.62 -3.77
CA LEU A 63 -7.54 -19.92 -4.30
C LEU A 63 -8.48 -20.28 -5.44
N SER A 64 -7.91 -20.73 -6.57
CA SER A 64 -8.71 -21.22 -7.69
C SER A 64 -9.47 -22.49 -7.32
N ARG A 65 -10.74 -22.61 -7.73
CA ARG A 65 -11.52 -23.84 -7.57
C ARG A 65 -10.93 -25.05 -8.30
N ASN A 66 -10.04 -24.80 -9.27
CA ASN A 66 -9.32 -25.81 -10.03
C ASN A 66 -7.87 -25.99 -9.52
N ALA A 67 -7.51 -25.40 -8.38
CA ALA A 67 -6.21 -25.62 -7.78
C ALA A 67 -6.08 -27.10 -7.40
N GLY A 68 -4.93 -27.69 -7.72
CA GLY A 68 -4.59 -29.03 -7.26
C GLY A 68 -4.33 -29.06 -5.75
N ALA A 69 -3.85 -30.20 -5.26
CA ALA A 69 -3.38 -30.31 -3.89
C ALA A 69 -2.34 -29.22 -3.61
N LEU A 70 -2.51 -28.52 -2.49
CA LEU A 70 -1.56 -27.49 -2.05
C LEU A 70 -0.37 -28.17 -1.38
N GLU A 71 0.81 -28.02 -1.97
CA GLU A 71 2.08 -28.43 -1.34
C GLU A 71 2.37 -27.60 -0.08
N GLN A 72 1.93 -26.34 -0.06
CA GLN A 72 2.10 -25.41 1.05
C GLN A 72 0.86 -24.50 1.19
N GLY A 73 0.30 -24.43 2.40
CA GLY A 73 -0.79 -23.53 2.74
C GLY A 73 -1.88 -24.21 3.60
N THR A 74 -2.70 -23.40 4.24
CA THR A 74 -3.85 -23.84 5.02
C THR A 74 -5.11 -23.29 4.35
N LEU A 75 -6.04 -24.17 3.98
CA LEU A 75 -7.33 -23.74 3.44
C LEU A 75 -8.06 -22.91 4.50
N MET A 76 -8.60 -21.77 4.06
CA MET A 76 -9.43 -20.91 4.90
C MET A 76 -10.90 -21.11 4.60
N ASP A 77 -11.24 -21.43 3.35
CA ASP A 77 -12.55 -21.85 2.85
C ASP A 77 -12.39 -22.40 1.41
N ASP A 78 -13.49 -22.67 0.71
CA ASP A 78 -13.54 -23.19 -0.67
C ASP A 78 -12.93 -22.27 -1.74
N GLY A 79 -12.57 -21.04 -1.39
CA GLY A 79 -12.05 -20.02 -2.31
C GLY A 79 -10.83 -19.28 -1.78
N HIS A 80 -10.30 -19.63 -0.61
CA HIS A 80 -9.18 -18.93 0.00
C HIS A 80 -8.17 -19.86 0.68
N VAL A 81 -6.91 -19.46 0.63
CA VAL A 81 -5.79 -20.15 1.26
C VAL A 81 -4.93 -19.17 2.02
N ALA A 82 -4.45 -19.58 3.19
CA ALA A 82 -3.35 -18.91 3.88
C ALA A 82 -2.01 -19.53 3.51
N MET A 83 -1.09 -18.69 3.06
CA MET A 83 0.26 -19.10 2.68
C MET A 83 1.32 -18.20 3.34
N ARG A 84 2.56 -18.66 3.33
CA ARG A 84 3.72 -17.90 3.82
C ARG A 84 4.85 -17.93 2.80
N GLY A 85 5.53 -16.80 2.63
CA GLY A 85 6.66 -16.65 1.72
C GLY A 85 6.89 -15.19 1.34
N THR A 86 8.11 -14.85 0.92
CA THR A 86 8.39 -13.54 0.31
C THR A 86 7.59 -13.32 -0.97
N SER A 87 7.19 -14.40 -1.66
CA SER A 87 6.20 -14.37 -2.75
C SER A 87 4.85 -13.77 -2.33
N MET A 88 4.47 -13.82 -1.05
CA MET A 88 3.25 -13.18 -0.52
C MET A 88 3.51 -11.74 -0.04
N ALA A 89 4.74 -11.41 0.32
CA ALA A 89 5.15 -10.03 0.61
C ALA A 89 5.28 -9.17 -0.66
N CYS A 90 5.81 -9.74 -1.75
CA CYS A 90 6.00 -9.08 -3.04
C CYS A 90 4.73 -8.41 -3.61
N PRO A 91 3.55 -9.06 -3.69
CA PRO A 91 2.35 -8.44 -4.24
C PRO A 91 1.84 -7.26 -3.40
N HIS A 92 2.10 -7.21 -2.09
CA HIS A 92 1.79 -6.04 -1.28
C HIS A 92 2.62 -4.82 -1.73
N VAL A 93 3.92 -4.99 -1.92
CA VAL A 93 4.79 -3.92 -2.43
C VAL A 93 4.41 -3.55 -3.85
N ALA A 94 4.17 -4.52 -4.72
CA ALA A 94 3.75 -4.26 -6.10
C ALA A 94 2.44 -3.45 -6.18
N GLY A 95 1.45 -3.78 -5.33
CA GLY A 95 0.21 -3.02 -5.24
C GLY A 95 0.42 -1.57 -4.79
N VAL A 96 1.28 -1.35 -3.79
CA VAL A 96 1.62 0.02 -3.35
C VAL A 96 2.37 0.78 -4.45
N VAL A 97 3.32 0.15 -5.14
CA VAL A 97 4.03 0.76 -6.27
C VAL A 97 3.07 1.12 -7.40
N ALA A 98 2.07 0.27 -7.69
CA ALA A 98 1.03 0.61 -8.67
C ALA A 98 0.23 1.86 -8.25
N LEU A 99 -0.10 2.00 -6.96
CA LEU A 99 -0.75 3.21 -6.43
C LEU A 99 0.17 4.44 -6.48
N MET A 100 1.47 4.27 -6.22
CA MET A 100 2.46 5.34 -6.37
C MET A 100 2.53 5.83 -7.82
N LEU A 101 2.57 4.91 -8.79
CA LEU A 101 2.57 5.22 -10.22
C LEU A 101 1.23 5.82 -10.69
N GLN A 102 0.12 5.42 -10.07
CA GLN A 102 -1.17 6.06 -10.32
C GLN A 102 -1.17 7.52 -9.84
N ALA A 103 -0.54 7.79 -8.70
CA ALA A 103 -0.46 9.13 -8.11
C ALA A 103 0.56 10.03 -8.83
N ASN A 104 1.65 9.44 -9.33
CA ASN A 104 2.68 10.12 -10.12
C ASN A 104 3.19 9.21 -11.25
N PRO A 105 2.61 9.33 -12.46
CA PRO A 105 2.99 8.51 -13.62
C PRO A 105 4.41 8.75 -14.15
N GLU A 106 5.08 9.82 -13.73
CA GLU A 106 6.45 10.17 -14.16
C GLU A 106 7.53 9.52 -13.28
N LEU A 107 7.16 8.81 -12.21
CA LEU A 107 8.10 8.09 -11.36
C LEU A 107 8.85 7.00 -12.14
N ASP A 108 10.16 7.16 -12.22
CA ASP A 108 11.07 6.14 -12.73
C ASP A 108 11.37 5.07 -11.64
N PRO A 109 12.02 3.94 -12.01
CA PRO A 109 12.32 2.87 -11.05
C PRO A 109 13.16 3.34 -9.85
N SER A 110 14.09 4.28 -10.04
CA SER A 110 14.89 4.84 -8.94
C SER A 110 14.06 5.72 -8.01
N GLY A 111 13.13 6.50 -8.54
CA GLY A 111 12.18 7.31 -7.77
C GLY A 111 11.25 6.43 -6.95
N VAL A 112 10.75 5.33 -7.51
CA VAL A 112 9.97 4.34 -6.76
C VAL A 112 10.78 3.76 -5.61
N GLU A 113 12.01 3.34 -5.87
CA GLU A 113 12.89 2.79 -4.84
C GLU A 113 13.11 3.82 -3.73
N ARG A 114 13.45 5.07 -4.10
CA ARG A 114 13.64 6.20 -3.17
C ARG A 114 12.41 6.51 -2.31
N VAL A 115 11.22 6.52 -2.90
CA VAL A 115 9.97 6.74 -2.15
C VAL A 115 9.77 5.62 -1.12
N LEU A 116 10.05 4.36 -1.46
CA LEU A 116 9.98 3.27 -0.50
C LEU A 116 11.01 3.43 0.63
N GLU A 117 12.22 3.93 0.35
CA GLU A 117 13.21 4.21 1.40
C GLU A 117 12.69 5.25 2.41
N LEU A 118 12.17 6.36 1.89
CA LEU A 118 11.74 7.51 2.69
C LEU A 118 10.43 7.27 3.46
N SER A 119 9.56 6.41 2.93
CA SER A 119 8.24 6.17 3.50
C SER A 119 8.17 4.96 4.42
N SER A 120 9.18 4.08 4.41
CA SER A 120 9.16 2.86 5.22
C SER A 120 9.10 3.17 6.72
N ARG A 121 8.21 2.46 7.43
CA ARG A 121 8.05 2.62 8.87
C ARG A 121 9.15 1.87 9.61
N ARG A 122 9.87 2.60 10.46
CA ARG A 122 10.80 2.06 11.45
C ARG A 122 10.10 1.86 12.80
N ASP A 123 10.40 0.76 13.45
CA ASP A 123 10.01 0.47 14.83
C ASP A 123 11.10 -0.35 15.53
N GLU A 124 10.87 -0.68 16.80
CA GLU A 124 11.80 -1.47 17.63
C GLU A 124 12.25 -2.77 16.96
N ALA A 125 11.38 -3.41 16.16
CA ALA A 125 11.73 -4.65 15.49
C ALA A 125 12.73 -4.45 14.34
N THR A 126 12.70 -3.29 13.70
CA THR A 126 13.55 -2.95 12.53
C THR A 126 14.92 -2.41 12.91
N GLY A 127 15.17 -2.10 14.19
CA GLY A 127 16.42 -1.54 14.66
C GLY A 127 16.57 -0.02 14.38
N PRO A 128 17.62 0.61 14.96
CA PRO A 128 17.75 2.06 15.07
C PRO A 128 18.32 2.78 13.83
N GLY A 129 18.94 2.05 12.90
CA GLY A 129 19.58 2.63 11.71
C GLY A 129 18.59 3.08 10.63
N PRO A 130 19.05 3.76 9.57
CA PRO A 130 18.20 4.07 8.41
C PRO A 130 17.91 2.84 7.55
N TRP A 131 18.73 1.79 7.66
CA TRP A 131 18.60 0.51 6.95
C TRP A 131 19.08 -0.64 7.84
N ASP A 132 18.56 -1.84 7.61
CA ASP A 132 18.92 -3.09 8.31
C ASP A 132 18.93 -4.28 7.34
N GLU A 133 19.83 -5.25 7.55
CA GLU A 133 20.04 -6.39 6.64
C GLU A 133 18.87 -7.36 6.54
N ARG A 134 17.97 -7.39 7.54
CA ARG A 134 16.75 -8.20 7.54
C ARG A 134 15.54 -7.39 7.10
N TRP A 135 15.47 -6.13 7.50
CA TRP A 135 14.27 -5.30 7.37
C TRP A 135 14.31 -4.30 6.20
N GLY A 136 15.47 -4.11 5.59
CA GLY A 136 15.68 -3.07 4.61
C GLY A 136 15.53 -1.69 5.24
N PHE A 137 14.86 -0.78 4.53
CA PHE A 137 14.49 0.53 5.07
C PHE A 137 13.33 0.48 6.08
N GLY A 138 12.74 -0.70 6.34
CA GLY A 138 11.70 -0.89 7.33
C GLY A 138 10.44 -1.54 6.77
N LYS A 139 9.32 -1.39 7.48
CA LYS A 139 8.03 -1.98 7.10
C LYS A 139 7.31 -1.07 6.11
N LEU A 140 6.75 -1.66 5.05
CA LEU A 140 5.96 -0.96 4.03
C LEU A 140 4.85 -0.11 4.67
N ASN A 141 4.78 1.17 4.29
CA ASN A 141 3.76 2.11 4.73
C ASN A 141 3.04 2.68 3.50
N ALA A 142 1.94 2.04 3.10
CA ALA A 142 1.24 2.39 1.87
C ALA A 142 0.74 3.85 1.83
N PRO A 143 0.08 4.39 2.88
CA PRO A 143 -0.37 5.79 2.87
C PRO A 143 0.77 6.78 2.67
N LEU A 144 1.88 6.60 3.41
CA LEU A 144 3.01 7.52 3.30
C LEU A 144 3.72 7.37 1.95
N ALA A 145 3.88 6.15 1.44
CA ALA A 145 4.49 5.91 0.13
C ALA A 145 3.71 6.60 -1.00
N VAL A 146 2.39 6.47 -1.01
CA VAL A 146 1.54 7.10 -2.03
C VAL A 146 1.53 8.63 -1.88
N ALA A 147 1.48 9.15 -0.65
CA ALA A 147 1.57 10.59 -0.42
C ALA A 147 2.92 11.16 -0.89
N THR A 148 4.04 10.50 -0.57
CA THR A 148 5.38 10.90 -1.01
C THR A 148 5.53 10.81 -2.52
N ALA A 149 4.98 9.77 -3.16
CA ALA A 149 4.94 9.66 -4.62
C ALA A 149 4.18 10.83 -5.28
N ALA A 150 3.05 11.23 -4.68
CA ALA A 150 2.22 12.34 -5.13
C ALA A 150 2.83 13.74 -4.86
N GLY A 151 4.01 13.83 -4.24
CA GLY A 151 4.61 15.11 -3.85
C GLY A 151 3.92 15.81 -2.66
N VAL A 152 2.99 15.12 -2.00
CA VAL A 152 2.26 15.58 -0.80
C VAL A 152 2.69 14.84 0.47
N GLY A 153 3.86 14.19 0.44
CA GLY A 153 4.39 13.33 1.50
C GLY A 153 5.50 13.94 2.35
N ALA A 154 6.09 13.10 3.21
CA ALA A 154 6.78 13.58 4.40
C ALA A 154 8.05 14.40 4.14
N CYS A 155 8.21 15.41 4.98
CA CYS A 155 9.31 16.36 4.94
C CYS A 155 9.78 16.61 6.37
N GLU A 156 11.04 16.95 6.54
CA GLU A 156 11.55 17.52 7.79
C GLU A 156 11.82 19.01 7.62
N LEU A 157 12.13 19.43 6.39
CA LEU A 157 12.43 20.80 5.99
C LEU A 157 11.72 21.15 4.67
N ASP A 158 11.49 22.43 4.42
CA ASP A 158 10.83 22.92 3.18
C ASP A 158 11.54 22.47 1.90
N ARG A 159 12.86 22.29 1.96
CA ARG A 159 13.67 21.80 0.83
C ARG A 159 13.38 20.35 0.44
N ASP A 160 12.71 19.59 1.31
CA ASP A 160 12.33 18.20 1.05
C ASP A 160 11.04 18.14 0.21
N CYS A 161 10.39 19.28 -0.01
CA CYS A 161 9.16 19.42 -0.76
C CYS A 161 9.38 19.87 -2.19
N ALA A 162 8.42 19.54 -3.06
CA ALA A 162 8.40 20.06 -4.42
C ALA A 162 8.30 21.60 -4.41
N GLU A 163 8.82 22.24 -5.45
CA GLU A 163 8.89 23.70 -5.55
C GLU A 163 7.50 24.33 -5.39
N GLY A 164 7.35 25.23 -4.40
CA GLY A 164 6.07 25.86 -4.05
C GLY A 164 5.32 25.22 -2.87
N LEU A 165 5.80 24.09 -2.34
CA LEU A 165 5.28 23.46 -1.13
C LEU A 165 6.21 23.75 0.07
N VAL A 166 5.62 23.87 1.26
CA VAL A 166 6.33 24.03 2.52
C VAL A 166 6.11 22.81 3.40
N CYS A 167 7.09 22.52 4.24
CA CYS A 167 7.00 21.43 5.17
C CYS A 167 6.16 21.80 6.40
N GLN A 168 4.98 21.21 6.51
CA GLN A 168 4.08 21.43 7.64
C GLN A 168 3.60 20.10 8.23
N ASP A 169 3.83 19.93 9.53
CA ASP A 169 3.47 18.73 10.30
C ASP A 169 4.04 17.44 9.69
N GLY A 170 5.24 17.52 9.13
CA GLY A 170 5.90 16.39 8.50
C GLY A 170 5.28 15.99 7.16
N THR A 171 4.63 16.91 6.44
CA THR A 171 4.10 16.71 5.08
C THR A 171 4.23 17.98 4.24
N CYS A 172 4.46 17.82 2.95
CA CYS A 172 4.49 18.94 2.02
C CYS A 172 3.09 19.47 1.74
N LYS A 173 2.83 20.72 2.15
CA LYS A 173 1.55 21.42 1.97
C LYS A 173 1.77 22.72 1.21
N GLU A 174 0.74 23.21 0.51
CA GLU A 174 0.78 24.57 0.01
C GLU A 174 0.84 25.57 1.19
N PRO A 175 1.65 26.63 1.11
CA PRO A 175 1.75 27.61 2.18
C PRO A 175 0.38 28.28 2.40
N ALA A 176 -0.10 28.24 3.65
CA ALA A 176 -1.33 28.92 4.06
C ALA A 176 -1.20 30.43 3.82
N GLY A 177 -1.71 30.90 2.67
CA GLY A 177 -1.60 32.29 2.23
C GLY A 177 -1.53 32.48 0.72
N CYS A 178 -1.13 31.45 -0.04
CA CYS A 178 -1.22 31.49 -1.50
C CYS A 178 -2.58 30.98 -1.96
N GLY A 179 -3.62 31.77 -1.71
CA GLY A 179 -4.91 31.55 -2.35
C GLY A 179 -4.77 31.72 -3.87
N CYS A 180 -4.80 30.61 -4.61
CA CYS A 180 -5.18 30.67 -6.01
C CYS A 180 -6.66 31.07 -6.10
N SER A 181 -6.93 32.38 -6.02
CA SER A 181 -8.06 32.94 -6.75
C SER A 181 -7.79 32.76 -8.25
N PRO A 182 -8.73 32.26 -9.04
CA PRO A 182 -8.58 32.21 -10.49
C PRO A 182 -8.72 33.63 -11.04
N SER A 183 -7.61 34.39 -11.07
CA SER A 183 -7.56 35.70 -11.71
C SER A 183 -6.51 35.72 -12.81
N ARG A 184 -6.78 34.99 -13.90
CA ARG A 184 -6.48 35.47 -15.25
C ARG A 184 -7.82 35.70 -15.96
N GLN A 185 -8.23 36.95 -15.99
CA GLN A 185 -9.25 37.43 -16.92
C GLN A 185 -8.69 37.27 -18.35
N GLY A 186 -9.15 36.22 -19.02
CA GLY A 186 -9.24 36.14 -20.47
C GLY A 186 -10.70 35.80 -20.77
N SER A 187 -11.44 36.79 -21.27
CA SER A 187 -12.85 36.73 -21.63
C SER A 187 -13.26 35.46 -22.41
N GLY A 188 -14.21 34.70 -21.90
CA GLY A 188 -14.89 33.64 -22.64
C GLY A 188 -15.94 32.95 -21.77
N LEU A 189 -17.21 33.11 -22.13
CA LEU A 189 -18.38 32.65 -21.39
C LEU A 189 -18.44 31.11 -21.23
N GLY A 190 -18.86 30.66 -20.04
CA GLY A 190 -19.75 29.48 -19.92
C GLY A 190 -19.22 28.25 -19.17
N THR A 191 -19.07 28.31 -17.85
CA THR A 191 -19.02 27.12 -16.98
C THR A 191 -19.98 27.29 -15.80
N SER A 192 -21.11 26.57 -15.83
CA SER A 192 -21.83 26.19 -14.63
C SER A 192 -22.72 24.99 -14.91
N LEU A 193 -22.09 23.81 -14.96
CA LEU A 193 -22.73 22.51 -14.75
C LEU A 193 -21.59 21.52 -14.49
N VAL A 194 -21.86 20.46 -13.73
CA VAL A 194 -20.92 19.38 -13.40
C VAL A 194 -20.02 19.63 -12.17
N VAL A 195 -20.59 20.06 -11.04
CA VAL A 195 -20.27 19.47 -9.71
C VAL A 195 -21.48 19.63 -8.78
N ALA A 196 -22.60 18.95 -9.07
CA ALA A 196 -23.75 18.92 -8.15
C ALA A 196 -24.72 17.75 -8.39
N ILE A 197 -24.29 16.53 -8.77
CA ILE A 197 -25.19 15.35 -8.79
C ILE A 197 -24.42 14.05 -8.46
N VAL A 198 -24.02 13.82 -7.21
CA VAL A 198 -23.83 12.44 -6.67
C VAL A 198 -24.24 12.35 -5.18
N ILE A 199 -25.12 13.21 -4.68
CA ILE A 199 -25.70 13.07 -3.33
C ILE A 199 -27.21 13.34 -3.40
N LEU A 200 -27.98 12.46 -4.06
CA LEU A 200 -29.44 12.28 -3.85
C LEU A 200 -29.98 11.23 -4.84
N ALA A 201 -29.70 9.95 -4.58
CA ALA A 201 -30.39 8.85 -5.27
C ALA A 201 -30.82 7.73 -4.30
N LEU A 202 -31.15 8.08 -3.06
CA LEU A 202 -31.83 7.19 -2.11
C LEU A 202 -32.85 7.97 -1.26
N ALA A 203 -33.87 8.55 -1.90
CA ALA A 203 -35.16 8.80 -1.26
C ALA A 203 -36.18 9.29 -2.29
N HIS A 204 -37.26 8.51 -2.46
CA HIS A 204 -38.57 8.84 -3.07
C HIS A 204 -38.87 8.27 -4.46
N GLY A 205 -39.57 7.13 -4.43
CA GLY A 205 -40.29 6.56 -5.57
C GLY A 205 -41.23 5.44 -5.16
N ARG A 206 -42.07 5.64 -4.12
CA ARG A 206 -43.19 4.75 -3.82
C ARG A 206 -44.24 4.87 -4.94
N GLY A 207 -44.42 3.79 -5.69
CA GLY A 207 -45.73 3.24 -6.04
C GLY A 207 -46.48 3.78 -7.27
N ARG A 208 -46.65 2.91 -8.27
CA ARG A 208 -47.96 2.76 -8.94
C ARG A 208 -48.13 1.37 -9.58
N ARG A 209 -49.11 0.62 -9.08
CA ARG A 209 -49.70 -0.58 -9.68
C ARG A 209 -50.51 -0.23 -10.93
N LYS A 210 -50.36 -1.02 -12.00
CA LYS A 210 -51.36 -1.46 -13.01
C LYS A 210 -50.55 -2.25 -14.05
N GLY A 211 -50.89 -3.42 -14.58
CA GLY A 211 -52.05 -4.29 -14.53
C GLY A 211 -51.73 -5.43 -15.51
N ARG A 212 -52.22 -6.62 -15.17
CA ARG A 212 -52.24 -7.89 -15.91
C ARG A 212 -52.44 -7.80 -17.44
N ALA A 213 -51.76 -8.67 -18.19
CA ALA A 213 -52.32 -9.36 -19.37
C ALA A 213 -51.50 -10.62 -19.69
N ASP A 214 -52.22 -11.71 -19.90
CA ASP A 214 -51.80 -13.07 -20.18
C ASP A 214 -51.34 -13.26 -21.64
N ALA A 215 -50.35 -14.13 -21.88
CA ALA A 215 -50.19 -15.01 -23.05
C ALA A 215 -48.99 -15.95 -22.82
#